data_AF-A0A3P8Q1X7-F1
#
_entry.id   AF-A0A3P8Q1X7-F1
#
_cell.length_a   1.000
_cell.length_b   1.000
_cell.length_c   1.000
_cell.angle_alpha   90.00
_cell.angle_beta   90.00
_cell.angle_gamma   90.00
#
_symmetry.space_group_name_H-M   'P 1'
#
loop_
_entity.id
_entity.type
_entity.pdbx_description
1 polymer ?
#
loop_
_entity_poly.entity_id
_entity_poly.type
_entity_poly.pdbx_seq_one_letter_code
_entity_poly.pdbx_strand_id
1 'polypeptide(L)'
;LHVTQGDLEKEKRKLQNIFAHGTEQPEAGSSQKPPQHQSSEIPKKIDRYQEVLNEIQERQQFLEDMASLGQEKDYINIINTEISQKLRELEIMEKSHVPTSDTNAERTENAANKED
;
A
#
# COMPACT_ATOMS: atom_id res chain seq x y z
N LEU A 1 26.04 -36.33 -16.28
CA LEU A 1 24.72 -36.23 -15.62
C LEU A 1 23.69 -36.00 -16.72
N HIS A 2 22.87 -37.00 -17.04
CA HIS A 2 21.79 -36.84 -18.02
C HIS A 2 20.60 -36.19 -17.31
N VAL A 3 20.39 -34.89 -17.52
CA VAL A 3 19.17 -34.22 -17.05
C VAL A 3 18.05 -34.71 -17.97
N THR A 4 17.11 -35.46 -17.41
CA THR A 4 15.98 -35.97 -18.19
C THR A 4 14.96 -34.86 -18.39
N GLN A 5 14.23 -34.87 -19.50
CA GLN A 5 13.22 -33.84 -19.80
C GLN A 5 12.19 -33.68 -18.65
N GLY A 6 11.91 -34.77 -17.94
CA GLY A 6 11.04 -34.77 -16.76
C GLY A 6 11.63 -34.02 -15.55
N ASP A 7 12.95 -33.95 -15.40
CA ASP A 7 13.58 -33.16 -14.32
C ASP A 7 13.46 -31.66 -14.60
N LEU A 8 13.57 -31.27 -15.87
CA LEU A 8 13.41 -29.87 -16.29
C LEU A 8 11.96 -29.39 -16.12
N GLU A 9 10.98 -30.25 -16.42
CA GLU A 9 9.56 -29.93 -16.20
C GLU A 9 9.21 -29.80 -14.71
N LYS A 10 9.82 -30.63 -13.84
CA LYS A 10 9.67 -30.52 -12.38
C LYS A 10 10.25 -29.21 -11.86
N GLU A 11 11.45 -28.85 -12.31
CA GLU A 11 12.10 -27.61 -11.88
C GLU A 11 11.35 -26.38 -12.40
N LYS A 12 10.81 -26.42 -13.62
CA LYS A 12 9.97 -25.35 -14.16
C LYS A 12 8.69 -25.13 -13.33
N ARG A 13 8.01 -26.22 -12.93
CA ARG A 13 6.82 -26.13 -12.08
C ARG A 13 7.16 -25.59 -10.69
N LYS A 14 8.26 -26.06 -10.12
CA LYS A 14 8.77 -25.58 -8.84
C LYS A 14 9.00 -24.06 -8.85
N LEU A 15 9.70 -23.57 -9.88
CA LEU A 15 9.96 -22.14 -10.05
C LEU A 15 8.69 -21.33 -10.29
N GLN A 16 7.72 -21.86 -11.04
CA GLN A 16 6.41 -21.21 -11.20
C GLN A 16 5.67 -21.09 -9.86
N ASN A 17 5.67 -22.14 -9.03
CA ASN A 17 5.03 -22.09 -7.72
C ASN A 17 5.72 -21.08 -6.78
N ILE A 18 7.06 -21.00 -6.81
CA ILE A 18 7.79 -19.99 -6.05
C ILE A 18 7.45 -18.57 -6.54
N PHE A 19 7.42 -18.34 -7.85
CA PHE A 19 7.11 -17.02 -8.38
C PHE A 19 5.66 -16.59 -8.12
N ALA A 20 4.71 -17.52 -8.20
CA ALA A 20 3.30 -17.23 -8.00
C ALA A 20 2.91 -17.12 -6.52
N HIS A 21 3.52 -17.92 -5.64
CA HIS A 21 3.06 -18.10 -4.25
C HIS A 21 4.15 -17.94 -3.19
N GLY A 22 5.40 -17.66 -3.59
CA GLY A 22 6.53 -17.44 -2.68
C GLY A 22 7.04 -18.67 -1.93
N THR A 23 6.46 -19.85 -2.13
CA THR A 23 6.83 -21.08 -1.39
C THR A 23 6.69 -22.36 -2.24
N GLU A 24 7.47 -23.38 -1.90
CA GLU A 24 7.64 -24.64 -2.65
C GLU A 24 6.66 -25.77 -2.24
N GLN A 25 5.39 -25.47 -1.94
CA GLN A 25 4.49 -26.52 -1.40
C GLN A 25 4.06 -27.57 -2.46
N PRO A 26 3.96 -28.86 -2.06
CA PRO A 26 3.48 -29.93 -2.92
C PRO A 26 1.94 -30.02 -2.90
N GLU A 27 1.34 -30.07 -4.09
CA GLU A 27 -0.08 -30.22 -4.33
C GLU A 27 -0.60 -31.58 -3.81
N ALA A 28 -1.26 -31.58 -2.65
CA ALA A 28 -2.14 -32.66 -2.22
C ALA A 28 -3.53 -32.08 -1.97
N GLY A 29 -4.49 -32.52 -2.79
CA GLY A 29 -5.75 -31.85 -3.01
C GLY A 29 -6.63 -31.64 -1.77
N SER A 30 -7.22 -30.45 -1.70
CA SER A 30 -8.61 -30.28 -1.28
C SER A 30 -9.19 -29.08 -2.04
N SER A 31 -10.25 -29.30 -2.81
CA SER A 31 -11.10 -28.23 -3.30
C SER A 31 -11.54 -27.38 -2.12
N GLN A 32 -11.18 -26.08 -2.10
CA GLN A 32 -12.04 -25.03 -1.55
C GLN A 32 -11.42 -23.64 -1.78
N LYS A 33 -12.09 -22.92 -2.69
CA LYS A 33 -11.93 -21.52 -3.09
C LYS A 33 -10.60 -21.15 -3.76
N PRO A 34 -10.63 -20.37 -4.86
CA PRO A 34 -9.43 -19.64 -5.27
C PRO A 34 -8.92 -18.89 -4.05
N PRO A 35 -7.59 -18.66 -3.89
CA PRO A 35 -7.11 -17.78 -2.85
C PRO A 35 -7.90 -16.50 -3.07
N GLN A 36 -8.82 -16.26 -2.14
CA GLN A 36 -9.43 -14.99 -1.95
C GLN A 36 -8.19 -14.14 -1.74
N HIS A 37 -7.75 -13.47 -2.82
CA HIS A 37 -6.96 -12.26 -2.70
C HIS A 37 -7.57 -11.63 -1.48
N GLN A 38 -6.79 -11.55 -0.41
CA GLN A 38 -7.22 -10.86 0.78
C GLN A 38 -7.31 -9.40 0.33
N SER A 39 -8.39 -9.09 -0.39
CA SER A 39 -9.26 -7.98 -0.13
C SER A 39 -9.70 -8.20 1.30
N SER A 40 -8.77 -8.01 2.24
CA SER A 40 -9.08 -7.65 3.59
C SER A 40 -9.94 -6.41 3.44
N GLU A 41 -11.23 -6.66 3.52
CA GLU A 41 -12.29 -5.67 3.53
C GLU A 41 -12.19 -4.97 4.90
N ILE A 42 -11.14 -4.18 5.06
CA ILE A 42 -10.80 -3.33 6.21
C ILE A 42 -10.30 -2.03 5.58
N PRO A 43 -10.70 -0.84 6.07
CA PRO A 43 -11.03 0.31 5.23
C PRO A 43 -9.96 0.67 4.20
N LYS A 44 -10.24 0.37 2.93
CA LYS A 44 -9.35 0.57 1.76
C LYS A 44 -8.71 1.97 1.65
N LYS A 45 -9.27 2.97 2.34
CA LYS A 45 -8.73 4.34 2.37
C LYS A 45 -7.48 4.51 3.23
N ILE A 46 -7.40 3.86 4.39
CA ILE A 46 -6.24 3.97 5.28
C ILE A 46 -5.03 3.28 4.63
N ASP A 47 -5.28 2.12 4.02
CA ASP A 47 -4.27 1.35 3.28
C ASP A 47 -3.70 2.17 2.11
N ARG A 48 -4.56 2.83 1.34
CA ARG A 48 -4.12 3.67 0.21
C ARG A 48 -3.32 4.90 0.64
N TYR A 49 -3.72 5.58 1.71
CA TYR A 49 -2.96 6.73 2.22
C TYR A 49 -1.55 6.32 2.66
N GLN A 50 -1.45 5.19 3.36
CA GLN A 50 -0.15 4.66 3.79
C GLN A 50 0.70 4.18 2.61
N GLU A 51 0.09 3.56 1.59
CA GLU A 51 0.76 3.18 0.35
C GLU A 51 1.42 4.39 -0.33
N VAL A 52 0.70 5.51 -0.47
CA VAL A 52 1.26 6.71 -1.12
C VAL A 52 2.38 7.34 -0.29
N LEU A 53 2.32 7.29 1.04
CA LEU A 53 3.44 7.70 1.90
C LEU A 53 4.69 6.83 1.67
N ASN A 54 4.50 5.51 1.60
CA ASN A 54 5.59 4.57 1.35
C ASN A 54 6.22 4.83 -0.03
N GLU A 55 5.40 5.04 -1.06
CA GLU A 55 5.89 5.36 -2.41
C GLU A 55 6.76 6.64 -2.41
N ILE A 56 6.35 7.70 -1.70
CA ILE A 56 7.16 8.93 -1.59
C ILE A 56 8.51 8.63 -0.93
N GLN A 57 8.51 7.84 0.15
CA GLN A 57 9.75 7.47 0.83
C GLN A 57 10.67 6.64 -0.07
N GLU A 58 10.13 5.69 -0.83
CA GLU A 58 10.90 4.90 -1.80
C GLU A 58 11.54 5.79 -2.88
N ARG A 59 10.83 6.82 -3.35
CA ARG A 59 11.37 7.77 -4.32
C ARG A 59 12.49 8.64 -3.74
N GLN A 60 12.38 9.03 -2.48
CA GLN A 60 13.46 9.74 -1.79
C GLN A 60 14.68 8.83 -1.63
N GLN A 61 14.48 7.58 -1.19
CA GLN A 61 15.56 6.61 -1.06
C GLN A 61 16.25 6.33 -2.39
N PHE A 62 15.49 6.22 -3.47
CA PHE A 62 16.05 6.06 -4.81
C PHE A 62 17.00 7.21 -5.18
N LEU A 63 16.64 8.46 -4.85
CA LEU A 63 17.55 9.59 -5.09
C LEU A 63 18.82 9.50 -4.23
N GLU A 64 18.73 9.06 -2.98
CA GLU A 64 19.90 8.85 -2.12
C GLU A 64 20.81 7.73 -2.65
N ASP A 65 20.22 6.66 -3.18
CA ASP A 65 20.95 5.56 -3.80
C ASP A 65 21.67 6.07 -5.07
N MET A 66 20.98 6.84 -5.91
CA MET A 66 21.59 7.46 -7.10
C MET A 66 22.63 8.53 -6.73
N ALA A 67 22.45 9.24 -5.63
CA ALA A 67 23.42 10.20 -5.09
C ALA A 67 24.72 9.51 -4.69
N SER A 68 24.60 8.36 -4.02
CA SER A 68 25.72 7.51 -3.64
C SER A 68 26.52 7.00 -4.85
N LEU A 69 25.86 6.88 -6.01
CA LEU A 69 26.47 6.54 -7.30
C LEU A 69 26.93 7.77 -8.10
N GLY A 70 26.65 8.99 -7.64
CA GLY A 70 26.93 10.24 -8.35
C GLY A 70 26.05 10.51 -9.58
N GLN A 71 24.94 9.78 -9.71
CA GLN A 71 24.02 9.82 -10.86
C GLN A 71 22.67 10.50 -10.56
N GLU A 72 22.50 11.07 -9.36
CA GLU A 72 21.26 11.76 -8.95
C GLU A 72 20.76 12.80 -9.96
N LYS A 73 21.66 13.51 -10.64
CA LYS A 73 21.34 14.67 -11.49
C LYS A 73 20.43 14.34 -12.66
N ASP A 74 20.53 13.11 -13.16
CA ASP A 74 19.71 12.62 -14.27
C ASP A 74 18.27 12.32 -13.82
N TYR A 75 18.07 12.10 -12.52
CA TYR A 75 16.80 11.63 -11.96
C TYR A 75 16.07 12.67 -11.10
N ILE A 76 16.76 13.65 -10.52
CA ILE A 76 16.20 14.68 -9.62
C ILE A 76 14.90 15.27 -10.17
N ASN A 77 14.88 15.69 -11.44
CA ASN A 77 13.71 16.35 -12.04
C ASN A 77 12.51 15.40 -12.18
N ILE A 78 12.76 14.16 -12.60
CA ILE A 78 11.72 13.14 -12.78
C ILE A 78 11.14 12.76 -11.42
N ILE A 79 12.01 12.44 -10.47
CA ILE A 79 11.59 11.99 -9.15
C ILE A 79 10.87 13.09 -8.38
N ASN A 80 11.33 14.33 -8.43
CA ASN A 80 10.63 15.45 -7.80
C ASN A 80 9.24 15.67 -8.39
N THR A 81 9.09 15.45 -9.70
CA THR A 81 7.79 15.54 -10.38
C THR A 81 6.85 14.43 -9.92
N GLU A 82 7.35 13.23 -9.68
CA GLU A 82 6.55 12.11 -9.17
C GLU A 82 6.19 12.30 -7.69
N ILE A 83 7.14 12.73 -6.84
CA ILE A 83 6.87 13.09 -5.45
C ILE A 83 5.79 14.17 -5.38
N SER A 84 5.87 15.19 -6.23
CA SER A 84 4.86 16.26 -6.29
C SER A 84 3.47 15.75 -6.67
N GLN A 85 3.39 14.79 -7.59
CA GLN A 85 2.11 14.15 -7.96
C GLN A 85 1.54 13.35 -6.78
N LYS A 86 2.38 12.59 -6.07
CA LYS A 86 1.99 11.78 -4.92
C LYS A 86 1.56 12.61 -3.73
N LEU A 87 2.23 13.74 -3.46
CA LEU A 87 1.80 14.71 -2.45
C LEU A 87 0.41 15.29 -2.76
N ARG A 88 0.12 15.58 -4.03
CA ARG A 88 -1.22 16.02 -4.44
C ARG A 88 -2.26 14.90 -4.25
N GLU A 89 -1.91 13.65 -4.54
CA GLU A 89 -2.78 12.50 -4.27
C GLU A 89 -3.12 12.42 -2.78
N LEU A 90 -2.12 12.57 -1.90
CA LEU A 90 -2.30 12.62 -0.44
C LEU A 90 -3.21 13.76 0.01
N GLU A 91 -3.00 14.98 -0.49
CA GLU A 91 -3.83 16.14 -0.14
C GLU A 91 -5.31 15.91 -0.50
N ILE A 92 -5.59 15.32 -1.65
CA ILE A 92 -6.96 15.00 -2.08
C ILE A 92 -7.58 13.95 -1.15
N MET A 93 -6.80 12.93 -0.76
CA MET A 93 -7.25 11.90 0.17
C MET A 93 -7.53 12.47 1.57
N GLU A 94 -6.65 13.29 2.11
CA GLU A 94 -6.79 13.97 3.41
C GLU A 94 -8.04 14.86 3.44
N LYS A 95 -8.25 15.64 2.39
CA LYS A 95 -9.41 16.54 2.24
C LYS A 95 -10.73 15.78 2.05
N SER A 96 -10.68 14.52 1.63
CA SER A 96 -11.82 13.60 1.60
C SER A 96 -12.05 12.85 2.91
N HIS A 97 -11.10 12.94 3.84
CA HIS A 97 -11.13 12.28 5.14
C HIS A 97 -11.53 13.22 6.27
N VAL A 98 -11.80 14.50 5.98
CA VAL A 98 -12.42 15.45 6.92
C VAL A 98 -13.78 14.86 7.29
N PRO A 99 -13.94 14.26 8.48
CA PRO A 99 -15.27 13.99 8.97
C PRO A 99 -15.84 15.38 9.25
N THR A 100 -16.93 15.73 8.58
CA THR A 100 -17.88 16.63 9.18
C THR A 100 -18.28 15.99 10.51
N SER A 101 -17.56 16.31 11.59
CA SER A 101 -18.05 16.14 12.95
C SER A 101 -19.18 17.15 13.16
N ASP A 102 -20.26 16.98 12.41
CA ASP A 102 -21.51 17.65 12.65
C ASP A 102 -22.26 16.79 13.67
N THR A 103 -22.21 17.16 14.95
CA THR A 103 -23.35 16.89 15.83
C THR A 103 -23.44 17.95 16.91
N ASN A 104 -24.49 18.77 16.77
CA ASN A 104 -25.07 19.63 17.78
C ASN A 104 -25.01 19.04 19.20
N ALA A 105 -24.35 19.75 20.13
CA ALA A 105 -24.57 19.60 21.57
C ALA A 105 -25.30 20.86 22.07
N GLU A 106 -26.62 20.80 21.91
CA GLU A 106 -27.61 21.22 22.90
C GLU A 106 -27.62 22.69 23.36
N ARG A 107 -28.44 23.48 22.65
CA ARG A 107 -29.21 24.55 23.28
C ARG A 107 -30.20 23.91 24.26
N THR A 108 -29.88 23.91 25.56
CA THR A 108 -30.90 23.92 26.61
C THR A 108 -30.81 25.24 27.35
N GLU A 109 -31.75 26.12 26.98
CA GLU A 109 -32.40 27.02 27.90
C GLU A 109 -32.68 26.30 29.22
N ASN A 110 -32.22 26.84 30.33
CA ASN A 110 -32.83 26.63 31.63
C ASN A 110 -32.61 27.90 32.45
N ALA A 111 -33.70 28.68 32.54
CA ALA A 111 -33.86 29.75 33.50
C ALA A 111 -33.77 29.22 34.94
N ALA A 112 -33.52 30.16 35.84
CA ALA A 112 -33.76 30.13 37.28
C ALA A 112 -32.57 29.82 38.20
N ASN A 113 -32.51 30.67 39.22
CA ASN A 113 -31.84 30.56 40.53
C ASN A 113 -30.48 31.29 40.61
N LYS A 114 -30.26 32.26 41.50
CA LYS A 114 -31.12 32.94 42.48
C LYS A 114 -30.33 34.14 43.02
N GLU A 115 -31.08 35.14 43.49
CA GLU A 115 -30.67 36.26 44.33
C GLU A 115 -29.60 35.90 45.38
N ASP A 116 -28.56 36.74 45.50
CA ASP A 116 -28.20 37.48 46.73
C ASP A 116 -27.20 38.62 46.37
#